data_AF-A0A2N5RNC0-F1
#
_entry.id   AF-A0A2N5RNC0-F1
#
_cell.length_a   1.000
_cell.length_b   1.000
_cell.length_c   1.000
_cell.angle_alpha   90.00
_cell.angle_beta   90.00
_cell.angle_gamma   90.00
#
_symmetry.space_group_name_H-M   'P 1'
#
loop_
_entity.id
_entity.type
_entity.pdbx_description
1 polymer ?
#
loop_
_entity_poly.entity_id
_entity_poly.type
_entity_poly.pdbx_seq_one_letter_code
_entity_poly.pdbx_strand_id
1 'polypeptide(L)'
;MRRLVLNNIIKTRRRLYIELAKSYLEGKLKKVLPKLPSILIPENSSDKVRIFYEREILKEKVKFALGLDYSKVRDLELYEITDFLDEIVSGESELLEKENFVNVIDKICSECPGGRYYVTDLCRNCIAHSCENVCPRRAISIVDNRAQIDYSKCVNCGLCASACPYQAIIKLERPCEKMCYVNAIHPSEEGSMEIDHKKCSACGACYIACPFGAIETPSQLLQVLHELTSNKKIIGIYAPSAVAQFGSKVSIAQFREALKKAGFSDIFEVAIGADMVAEAEAEHLLKNNELMLTSCCPAFVHFVKNNFPDLANNISPVPSPMIMLSRKLREEFPDHKTVFIGPCIAKKMEAKNAGIPDYVITFEEIGAIFTAFGIEPMSLKGEKPRPATPYGWNFAYTGGVGEAVRYYVRKLADDKVADSLIHVFANGISECAQLLKDVKDGKLKVNIFEGMGCDGGCVAGPGILIDPAVAKANLKKMLTQKVIM
;
A
#
# COMPACT_ATOMS: atom_id res chain seq x y z
N MET A 1 5.26 -0.98 -13.91
CA MET A 1 4.43 -2.08 -13.36
C MET A 1 5.29 -2.95 -12.45
N ARG A 2 4.95 -3.02 -11.17
CA ARG A 2 5.67 -3.71 -10.10
C ARG A 2 5.78 -5.22 -10.39
N ARG A 3 6.98 -5.72 -10.71
CA ARG A 3 7.28 -7.17 -10.91
C ARG A 3 7.77 -7.89 -9.65
N LEU A 4 7.87 -7.16 -8.53
CA LEU A 4 8.57 -7.60 -7.31
C LEU A 4 7.59 -8.00 -6.20
N VAL A 5 6.71 -8.97 -6.47
CA VAL A 5 5.83 -9.54 -5.42
C VAL A 5 6.48 -10.74 -4.71
N LEU A 6 7.58 -11.26 -5.26
CA LEU A 6 8.31 -12.38 -4.69
C LEU A 6 9.79 -12.02 -4.52
N ASN A 7 10.13 -11.44 -3.37
CA ASN A 7 11.51 -11.25 -2.92
C ASN A 7 11.69 -11.82 -1.50
N ASN A 8 12.93 -11.86 -1.01
CA ASN A 8 13.21 -12.45 0.30
C ASN A 8 12.57 -11.66 1.45
N ILE A 9 12.46 -10.33 1.36
CA ILE A 9 11.81 -9.50 2.38
C ILE A 9 10.33 -9.87 2.52
N ILE A 10 9.61 -9.95 1.40
CA ILE A 10 8.19 -10.32 1.37
C ILE A 10 8.00 -11.76 1.88
N LYS A 11 8.85 -12.70 1.45
CA LYS A 11 8.81 -14.09 1.94
C LYS A 11 9.00 -14.16 3.45
N THR A 12 9.99 -13.46 3.99
CA THR A 12 10.26 -13.40 5.43
C THR A 12 9.08 -12.77 6.18
N ARG A 13 8.53 -11.66 5.69
CA ARG A 13 7.35 -11.01 6.29
C ARG A 13 6.13 -11.94 6.34
N ARG A 14 5.81 -12.63 5.25
CA ARG A 14 4.68 -13.57 5.21
C ARG A 14 4.90 -14.76 6.13
N ARG A 15 6.11 -15.30 6.20
CA ARG A 15 6.46 -16.37 7.17
C ARG A 15 6.32 -15.88 8.60
N LEU A 16 6.73 -14.65 8.90
CA LEU A 16 6.55 -14.02 10.21
C LEU A 16 5.07 -13.93 10.58
N TYR A 17 4.21 -13.44 9.69
CA TYR A 17 2.77 -13.41 9.96
C TYR A 17 2.17 -14.79 10.20
N ILE A 18 2.56 -15.79 9.40
CA ILE A 18 2.09 -17.17 9.58
C ILE A 18 2.53 -17.73 10.94
N GLU A 19 3.80 -17.53 11.31
CA GLU A 19 4.34 -18.07 12.55
C GLU A 19 3.74 -17.39 13.79
N LEU A 20 3.53 -16.07 13.73
CA LEU A 20 2.81 -15.33 14.78
C LEU A 20 1.38 -15.85 14.94
N ALA A 21 0.64 -16.00 13.84
CA ALA A 21 -0.73 -16.47 13.88
C ALA A 21 -0.83 -17.92 14.43
N LYS A 22 0.04 -18.83 13.98
CA LYS A 22 0.10 -20.20 14.51
C LYS A 22 0.46 -20.23 15.99
N SER A 23 1.49 -19.50 16.38
CA SER A 23 1.96 -19.45 17.77
C SER A 23 0.89 -18.91 18.71
N TYR A 24 0.09 -17.94 18.25
CA TYR A 24 -1.06 -17.45 18.98
C TYR A 24 -2.15 -18.51 19.15
N LEU A 25 -2.58 -19.15 18.06
CA LEU A 25 -3.61 -20.20 18.10
C LEU A 25 -3.22 -21.41 18.97
N GLU A 26 -1.92 -21.73 19.04
CA GLU A 26 -1.40 -22.80 19.88
C GLU A 26 -1.20 -22.40 21.35
N GLY A 27 -1.47 -21.14 21.73
CA GLY A 27 -1.25 -20.62 23.09
C GLY A 27 0.24 -20.53 23.48
N LYS A 28 1.15 -20.50 22.50
CA LYS A 28 2.60 -20.51 22.70
C LYS A 28 3.29 -19.18 22.41
N LEU A 29 2.53 -18.15 22.02
CA LEU A 29 3.09 -16.88 21.54
C LEU A 29 4.10 -16.26 22.52
N LYS A 30 3.79 -16.19 23.83
CA LYS A 30 4.76 -15.68 24.85
C LYS A 30 6.09 -16.41 24.83
N LYS A 31 6.08 -17.74 24.64
CA LYS A 31 7.29 -18.57 24.61
C LYS A 31 8.04 -18.48 23.28
N VAL A 32 7.32 -18.30 22.17
CA VAL A 32 7.87 -18.28 20.82
C VAL A 32 8.41 -16.90 20.44
N LEU A 33 7.76 -15.82 20.89
CA LEU A 33 8.07 -14.45 20.49
C LEU A 33 9.57 -14.11 20.60
N PRO A 34 10.27 -14.37 21.72
CA PRO A 34 11.70 -14.04 21.83
C PRO A 34 12.60 -14.88 20.92
N LYS A 35 12.10 -16.03 20.44
CA LYS A 35 12.84 -17.01 19.63
C LYS A 35 12.50 -16.92 18.14
N LEU A 36 11.53 -16.09 17.74
CA LEU A 36 11.07 -15.96 16.37
C LEU A 36 12.21 -15.73 15.37
N PRO A 37 13.18 -14.83 15.61
CA PRO A 37 14.30 -14.65 14.70
C PRO A 37 15.07 -15.95 14.41
N SER A 38 15.34 -16.74 15.44
CA SER A 38 16.08 -18.00 15.33
C SER A 38 15.27 -19.14 14.71
N ILE A 39 13.94 -19.14 14.91
CA ILE A 39 13.03 -20.11 14.29
C ILE A 39 12.93 -19.88 12.79
N LEU A 40 12.76 -18.63 12.37
CA LEU A 40 12.58 -18.28 10.96
C LEU A 40 13.89 -18.26 10.17
N ILE A 41 15.01 -17.99 10.85
CA ILE A 41 16.36 -17.99 10.28
C ILE A 41 17.22 -18.95 11.12
N PRO A 42 17.15 -20.28 10.85
CA PRO A 42 17.94 -21.29 11.57
C PRO A 42 19.42 -21.24 11.18
N GLU A 43 20.28 -21.89 11.99
CA GLU A 43 21.73 -21.96 11.77
C GLU A 43 22.12 -23.02 10.73
N ASN A 44 21.54 -22.93 9.53
CA ASN A 44 21.79 -23.88 8.43
C ASN A 44 22.48 -23.24 7.22
N SER A 45 22.85 -21.96 7.32
CA SER A 45 23.53 -21.20 6.26
C SER A 45 25.05 -21.21 6.44
N SER A 46 25.78 -21.23 5.32
CA SER A 46 27.25 -21.15 5.30
C SER A 46 27.79 -19.78 5.71
N ASP A 47 26.95 -18.75 5.71
CA ASP A 47 27.32 -17.37 6.07
C ASP A 47 26.77 -17.01 7.45
N LYS A 48 27.62 -17.15 8.47
CA LYS A 48 27.27 -16.87 9.87
C LYS A 48 27.01 -15.39 10.12
N VAL A 49 27.76 -14.49 9.46
CA VAL A 49 27.63 -13.04 9.66
C VAL A 49 26.27 -12.56 9.17
N ARG A 50 25.86 -13.05 7.99
CA ARG A 50 24.55 -12.74 7.43
C ARG A 50 23.40 -13.21 8.33
N ILE A 51 23.52 -14.35 9.00
CA ILE A 51 22.48 -14.85 9.91
C ILE A 51 22.22 -13.86 11.05
N PHE A 52 23.27 -13.34 11.70
CA PHE A 52 23.10 -12.34 12.77
C PHE A 52 22.39 -11.10 12.26
N TYR A 53 22.81 -10.58 11.11
CA TYR A 53 22.18 -9.40 10.51
C TYR A 53 20.71 -9.63 10.15
N GLU A 54 20.38 -10.75 9.50
CA GLU A 54 18.98 -11.07 9.14
C GLU A 54 18.10 -11.30 10.38
N ARG A 55 18.64 -11.88 11.46
CA ARG A 55 17.93 -12.06 12.73
C ARG A 55 17.63 -10.74 13.42
N GLU A 56 18.59 -9.81 13.44
CA GLU A 56 18.38 -8.46 13.97
C GLU A 56 17.34 -7.68 13.17
N ILE A 57 17.39 -7.77 11.83
CA ILE A 57 16.34 -7.21 10.97
C ILE A 57 14.96 -7.79 11.35
N LEU A 58 14.89 -9.11 11.49
CA LEU A 58 13.65 -9.79 11.81
C LEU A 58 13.14 -9.42 13.21
N LYS A 59 14.03 -9.21 14.19
CA LYS A 59 13.68 -8.73 15.53
C LYS A 59 12.90 -7.41 15.47
N GLU A 60 13.41 -6.43 14.73
CA GLU A 60 12.72 -5.15 14.59
C GLU A 60 11.41 -5.30 13.80
N LYS A 61 11.37 -6.15 12.77
CA LYS A 61 10.14 -6.44 12.01
C LYS A 61 9.04 -7.10 12.85
N VAL A 62 9.40 -7.92 13.83
CA VAL A 62 8.43 -8.51 14.78
C VAL A 62 7.66 -7.41 15.49
N LYS A 63 8.31 -6.32 15.91
CA LYS A 63 7.66 -5.19 16.59
C LYS A 63 6.54 -4.58 15.74
N PHE A 64 6.78 -4.39 14.44
CA PHE A 64 5.74 -3.92 13.51
C PHE A 64 4.66 -4.98 13.26
N ALA A 65 5.01 -6.26 13.19
CA ALA A 65 4.04 -7.34 13.04
C ALA A 65 3.12 -7.52 14.27
N LEU A 66 3.54 -7.04 15.44
CA LEU A 66 2.71 -6.92 16.64
C LEU A 66 1.81 -5.67 16.65
N GLY A 67 2.04 -4.72 15.73
CA GLY A 67 1.30 -3.46 15.65
C GLY A 67 1.86 -2.33 16.51
N LEU A 68 3.11 -2.43 16.96
CA LEU A 68 3.70 -1.50 17.91
C LEU A 68 4.18 -0.20 17.28
N ASP A 69 4.10 0.87 18.06
CA ASP A 69 4.69 2.17 17.80
C ASP A 69 6.22 2.08 17.99
N TYR A 70 6.93 2.13 16.88
CA TYR A 70 8.38 1.91 16.87
C TYR A 70 9.14 2.88 17.78
N SER A 71 8.66 4.12 17.91
CA SER A 71 9.31 5.13 18.75
C SER A 71 9.33 4.75 20.22
N LYS A 72 8.33 4.00 20.68
CA LYS A 72 8.21 3.54 22.07
C LYS A 72 8.96 2.25 22.36
N VAL A 73 9.19 1.43 21.32
CA VAL A 73 9.73 0.07 21.47
C VAL A 73 11.08 -0.14 20.76
N ARG A 74 11.71 0.94 20.26
CA ARG A 74 12.99 0.89 19.52
C ARG A 74 14.11 0.19 20.30
N ASP A 75 14.15 0.42 21.61
CA ASP A 75 15.20 -0.09 22.49
C ASP A 75 14.78 -1.29 23.33
N LEU A 76 13.53 -1.75 23.18
CA LEU A 76 13.05 -2.95 23.84
C LEU A 76 13.45 -4.21 23.06
N GLU A 77 13.84 -5.23 23.80
CA GLU A 77 14.01 -6.58 23.29
C GLU A 77 12.68 -7.34 23.26
N LEU A 78 12.61 -8.40 22.45
CA LEU A 78 11.35 -9.15 22.28
C LEU A 78 10.87 -9.84 23.56
N TYR A 79 11.77 -10.17 24.49
CA TYR A 79 11.38 -10.75 25.78
C TYR A 79 10.70 -9.72 26.68
N GLU A 80 11.11 -8.45 26.65
CA GLU A 80 10.48 -7.37 27.42
C GLU A 80 9.07 -7.08 26.90
N ILE A 81 8.87 -7.23 25.58
CA ILE A 81 7.55 -7.09 24.96
C ILE A 81 6.59 -8.21 25.41
N THR A 82 7.10 -9.38 25.86
CA THR A 82 6.21 -10.47 26.28
C THR A 82 5.38 -10.14 27.51
N ASP A 83 5.84 -9.21 28.35
CA ASP A 83 5.13 -8.77 29.55
C ASP A 83 3.83 -8.01 29.20
N PHE A 84 3.83 -7.29 28.08
CA PHE A 84 2.70 -6.51 27.58
C PHE A 84 1.83 -7.27 26.57
N LEU A 85 2.14 -8.55 26.30
CA LEU A 85 1.58 -9.24 25.15
C LEU A 85 0.05 -9.37 25.20
N ASP A 86 -0.53 -9.58 26.39
CA ASP A 86 -1.98 -9.74 26.52
C ASP A 86 -2.71 -8.44 26.17
N GLU A 87 -2.19 -7.29 26.61
CA GLU A 87 -2.71 -5.94 26.28
C GLU A 87 -2.49 -5.59 24.80
N ILE A 88 -1.35 -6.00 24.23
CA ILE A 88 -1.04 -5.78 22.81
C ILE A 88 -2.06 -6.54 21.94
N VAL A 89 -2.34 -7.78 22.30
CA VAL A 89 -3.24 -8.68 21.58
C VAL A 89 -4.72 -8.28 21.77
N SER A 90 -5.12 -7.80 22.95
CA SER A 90 -6.46 -7.25 23.18
C SER A 90 -6.69 -5.91 22.46
N GLY A 91 -5.61 -5.23 22.06
CA GLY A 91 -5.67 -3.92 21.40
C GLY A 91 -5.69 -2.73 22.38
N GLU A 92 -5.46 -2.97 23.67
CA GLU A 92 -5.58 -1.97 24.73
C GLU A 92 -4.23 -1.32 25.09
N SER A 93 -3.11 -1.94 24.71
CA SER A 93 -1.78 -1.46 25.06
C SER A 93 -1.47 -0.06 24.51
N GLU A 94 -0.81 0.76 25.33
CA GLU A 94 -0.27 2.08 24.93
C GLU A 94 0.90 1.98 23.95
N LEU A 95 1.52 0.80 23.83
CA LEU A 95 2.61 0.52 22.92
C LEU A 95 2.14 0.37 21.46
N LEU A 96 0.83 0.28 21.21
CA LEU A 96 0.29 0.16 19.85
C LEU A 96 0.41 1.47 19.08
N GLU A 97 0.70 1.34 17.79
CA GLU A 97 0.74 2.47 16.85
C GLU A 97 -0.68 2.95 16.53
N LYS A 98 -0.87 4.27 16.57
CA LYS A 98 -2.18 4.92 16.37
C LYS A 98 -2.15 6.03 15.31
N GLU A 99 -0.97 6.50 14.92
CA GLU A 99 -0.79 7.68 14.07
C GLU A 99 0.02 7.35 12.81
N ASN A 100 1.17 6.71 12.97
CA ASN A 100 2.19 6.59 11.92
C ASN A 100 2.16 5.21 11.26
N PHE A 101 1.49 5.08 10.11
CA PHE A 101 1.30 3.78 9.45
C PHE A 101 2.41 3.36 8.46
N VAL A 102 3.42 4.20 8.25
CA VAL A 102 4.62 3.89 7.45
C VAL A 102 5.83 4.49 8.15
N ASN A 103 6.78 3.65 8.56
CA ASN A 103 7.93 4.05 9.39
C ASN A 103 9.24 3.54 8.81
N VAL A 104 10.35 4.20 9.17
CA VAL A 104 11.70 3.73 8.88
C VAL A 104 12.30 3.10 10.13
N ILE A 105 12.93 1.94 9.96
CA ILE A 105 13.78 1.28 10.93
C ILE A 105 15.21 1.73 10.64
N ASP A 106 15.65 2.74 11.37
CA ASP A 106 16.96 3.37 11.22
C ASP A 106 18.10 2.34 11.29
N LYS A 107 18.05 1.40 12.25
CA LYS A 107 19.03 0.32 12.44
C LYS A 107 19.19 -0.61 11.23
N ILE A 108 18.19 -0.67 10.35
CA ILE A 108 18.19 -1.52 9.14
C ILE A 108 18.50 -0.70 7.88
N CYS A 109 18.31 0.62 7.93
CA CYS A 109 18.52 1.49 6.79
C CYS A 109 19.97 1.42 6.32
N SER A 110 20.20 0.96 5.09
CA SER A 110 21.55 0.84 4.51
C SER A 110 22.16 2.18 4.06
N GLU A 111 21.52 3.32 4.37
CA GLU A 111 22.01 4.66 4.04
C GLU A 111 22.44 4.83 2.57
N CYS A 112 21.70 4.16 1.68
CA CYS A 112 22.09 3.97 0.28
C CYS A 112 22.58 5.27 -0.36
N PRO A 113 23.65 5.27 -1.17
CA PRO A 113 24.03 6.48 -1.90
C PRO A 113 22.88 6.94 -2.80
N GLY A 114 22.63 8.25 -2.85
CA GLY A 114 21.50 8.81 -3.60
C GLY A 114 21.60 10.31 -3.84
N GLY A 115 20.67 10.84 -4.65
CA GLY A 115 20.50 12.27 -4.87
C GLY A 115 21.58 12.94 -5.75
N ARG A 116 22.51 12.17 -6.35
CA ARG A 116 23.60 12.72 -7.18
C ARG A 116 24.04 11.80 -8.31
N TYR A 117 24.85 12.36 -9.21
CA TYR A 117 25.46 11.64 -10.31
C TYR A 117 26.79 10.98 -9.88
N TYR A 118 27.04 9.77 -10.36
CA TYR A 118 28.25 9.00 -10.10
C TYR A 118 28.85 8.56 -11.42
N VAL A 119 30.19 8.61 -11.51
CA VAL A 119 30.92 8.02 -12.63
C VAL A 119 31.21 6.56 -12.31
N THR A 120 30.83 5.66 -13.20
CA THR A 120 31.06 4.22 -13.07
C THR A 120 32.39 3.81 -13.71
N ASP A 121 32.75 2.55 -13.51
CA ASP A 121 33.88 1.88 -14.15
C ASP A 121 33.72 1.71 -15.68
N LEU A 122 32.54 2.00 -16.24
CA LEU A 122 32.30 2.02 -17.68
C LEU A 122 32.90 3.23 -18.39
N CYS A 123 33.41 4.22 -17.65
CA CYS A 123 34.05 5.40 -18.22
C CYS A 123 35.27 4.99 -19.08
N ARG A 124 35.36 5.54 -20.30
CA ARG A 124 36.41 5.19 -21.28
C ARG A 124 37.46 6.27 -21.52
N ASN A 125 37.46 7.34 -20.74
CA ASN A 125 38.35 8.48 -20.96
C ASN A 125 38.41 8.94 -22.43
N CYS A 126 37.24 9.10 -23.06
CA CYS A 126 37.19 9.41 -24.48
C CYS A 126 37.83 10.76 -24.76
N ILE A 127 38.58 10.87 -25.87
CA ILE A 127 39.22 12.10 -26.33
C ILE A 127 38.22 13.27 -26.46
N ALA A 128 36.94 12.96 -26.74
CA ALA A 128 35.89 13.97 -26.87
C ALA A 128 35.57 14.72 -25.56
N HIS A 129 35.83 14.10 -24.40
CA HIS A 129 35.54 14.64 -23.05
C HIS A 129 34.18 15.37 -22.94
N SER A 130 33.14 14.86 -23.61
CA SER A 130 31.85 15.56 -23.74
C SER A 130 31.20 15.87 -22.38
N CYS A 131 31.38 14.99 -21.38
CA CYS A 131 30.88 15.19 -20.03
C CYS A 131 31.54 16.39 -19.32
N GLU A 132 32.82 16.65 -19.57
CA GLU A 132 33.54 17.81 -19.04
C GLU A 132 33.11 19.09 -19.76
N ASN A 133 33.12 19.06 -21.10
CA ASN A 133 32.81 20.20 -21.95
C ASN A 133 31.38 20.72 -21.76
N VAL A 134 30.41 19.83 -21.50
CA VAL A 134 29.01 20.22 -21.28
C VAL A 134 28.75 20.74 -19.86
N CYS A 135 29.70 20.60 -18.92
CA CYS A 135 29.45 20.92 -17.52
C CYS A 135 29.50 22.44 -17.26
N PRO A 136 28.37 23.12 -17.00
CA PRO A 136 28.35 24.59 -16.86
C PRO A 136 29.07 25.07 -15.60
N ARG A 137 29.23 24.18 -14.60
CA ARG A 137 29.90 24.48 -13.32
C ARG A 137 31.36 24.06 -13.29
N ARG A 138 31.89 23.51 -14.40
CA ARG A 138 33.24 22.90 -14.47
C ARG A 138 33.50 21.96 -13.28
N ALA A 139 32.48 21.17 -12.97
CA ALA A 139 32.49 20.21 -11.86
C ALA A 139 33.03 18.84 -12.29
N ILE A 140 33.42 18.65 -13.55
CA ILE A 140 33.99 17.40 -14.06
C ILE A 140 35.41 17.66 -14.49
N SER A 141 36.29 16.73 -14.14
CA SER A 141 37.69 16.70 -14.56
C SER A 141 38.10 15.24 -14.82
N ILE A 142 39.18 15.05 -15.57
CA ILE A 142 39.75 13.72 -15.80
C ILE A 142 40.89 13.48 -14.81
N VAL A 143 40.73 12.46 -13.96
CA VAL A 143 41.71 12.02 -12.97
C VAL A 143 41.87 10.51 -13.08
N ASP A 144 43.10 10.01 -13.08
CA ASP A 144 43.41 8.57 -13.18
C ASP A 144 42.69 7.86 -14.34
N ASN A 145 42.72 8.48 -15.52
CA ASN A 145 42.04 8.00 -16.74
C ASN A 145 40.52 7.81 -16.58
N ARG A 146 39.85 8.55 -15.70
CA ARG A 146 38.39 8.55 -15.56
C ARG A 146 37.85 9.94 -15.28
N ALA A 147 36.60 10.18 -15.67
CA ALA A 147 35.89 11.37 -15.24
C ALA A 147 35.64 11.31 -13.72
N GLN A 148 35.88 12.40 -13.04
CA GLN A 148 35.59 12.59 -11.62
C GLN A 148 34.72 13.84 -11.45
N ILE A 149 33.69 13.73 -10.60
CA ILE A 149 32.78 14.83 -10.29
C ILE A 149 33.23 15.47 -8.97
N ASP A 150 33.53 16.76 -9.02
CA ASP A 150 33.67 17.62 -7.86
C ASP A 150 32.28 18.00 -7.33
N TYR A 151 31.86 17.32 -6.26
CA TYR A 151 30.54 17.50 -5.66
C TYR A 151 30.36 18.87 -5.01
N SER A 152 31.44 19.62 -4.69
CA SER A 152 31.32 20.98 -4.16
C SER A 152 30.83 21.98 -5.21
N LYS A 153 31.03 21.67 -6.50
CA LYS A 153 30.61 22.51 -7.64
C LYS A 153 29.38 21.98 -8.36
N CYS A 154 29.14 20.68 -8.30
CA CYS A 154 28.07 20.01 -9.03
C CYS A 154 26.69 20.46 -8.52
N VAL A 155 25.83 20.89 -9.44
CA VAL A 155 24.42 21.26 -9.15
C VAL A 155 23.43 20.18 -9.58
N ASN A 156 23.89 18.95 -9.82
CA ASN A 156 23.07 17.80 -10.22
C ASN A 156 22.15 18.04 -11.45
N CYS A 157 22.59 18.87 -12.42
CA CYS A 157 21.80 19.17 -13.62
C CYS A 157 21.69 18.01 -14.63
N GLY A 158 22.57 17.00 -14.55
CA GLY A 158 22.52 15.81 -15.41
C GLY A 158 23.03 15.95 -16.83
N LEU A 159 23.45 17.14 -17.26
CA LEU A 159 23.98 17.37 -18.61
C LEU A 159 25.14 16.42 -18.96
N CYS A 160 26.02 16.14 -18.00
CA CYS A 160 27.14 15.22 -18.16
C CYS A 160 26.70 13.77 -18.41
N ALA A 161 25.63 13.32 -17.75
CA ALA A 161 25.07 11.99 -17.96
C ALA A 161 24.43 11.87 -19.34
N SER A 162 23.62 12.86 -19.73
CA SER A 162 23.00 12.91 -21.06
C SER A 162 24.02 12.98 -22.19
N ALA A 163 25.17 13.65 -21.98
CA ALA A 163 26.24 13.76 -22.96
C ALA A 163 27.16 12.54 -23.02
N CYS A 164 27.09 11.60 -22.06
CA CYS A 164 27.99 10.46 -22.01
C CYS A 164 27.52 9.33 -22.94
N PRO A 165 28.21 9.05 -24.07
CA PRO A 165 27.77 8.02 -25.02
C PRO A 165 27.87 6.60 -24.44
N TYR A 166 28.71 6.40 -23.42
CA TYR A 166 28.89 5.12 -22.74
C TYR A 166 27.94 4.91 -21.57
N GLN A 167 27.06 5.87 -21.27
CA GLN A 167 26.19 5.85 -20.08
C GLN A 167 26.97 5.59 -18.78
N ALA A 168 28.22 6.04 -18.74
CA ALA A 168 29.13 5.83 -17.61
C ALA A 168 28.88 6.80 -16.45
N ILE A 169 27.98 7.78 -16.61
CA ILE A 169 27.59 8.69 -15.54
C ILE A 169 26.12 8.44 -15.24
N ILE A 170 25.84 7.88 -14.07
CA ILE A 170 24.49 7.46 -13.68
C ILE A 170 23.98 8.35 -12.54
N LYS A 171 22.70 8.73 -12.61
CA LYS A 171 21.99 9.29 -11.45
C LYS A 171 21.62 8.12 -10.55
N LEU A 172 22.17 8.08 -9.34
CA LEU A 172 21.74 7.11 -8.35
C LEU A 172 20.72 7.78 -7.43
N GLU A 173 19.55 7.17 -7.33
CA GLU A 173 18.46 7.62 -6.47
C GLU A 173 18.12 6.51 -5.48
N ARG A 174 17.89 6.87 -4.21
CA ARG A 174 17.45 5.88 -3.22
C ARG A 174 16.09 5.33 -3.67
N PRO A 175 15.87 4.00 -3.70
CA PRO A 175 14.60 3.45 -4.18
C PRO A 175 13.36 3.98 -3.44
N CYS A 176 13.48 4.20 -2.13
CA CYS A 176 12.41 4.73 -1.30
C CYS A 176 12.10 6.21 -1.61
N GLU A 177 13.12 7.04 -1.79
CA GLU A 177 13.03 8.46 -2.16
C GLU A 177 12.44 8.61 -3.56
N LYS A 178 12.98 7.86 -4.54
CA LYS A 178 12.51 7.86 -5.93
C LYS A 178 11.01 7.57 -6.06
N MET A 179 10.49 6.68 -5.22
CA MET A 179 9.07 6.30 -5.25
C MET A 179 8.17 7.23 -4.45
N CYS A 180 8.73 8.11 -3.62
CA CYS A 180 7.99 9.05 -2.79
C CYS A 180 7.77 10.38 -3.51
N TYR A 181 6.78 10.42 -4.40
CA TYR A 181 6.51 11.62 -5.21
C TYR A 181 6.19 12.88 -4.36
N VAL A 182 5.61 12.70 -3.18
CA VAL A 182 5.31 13.79 -2.23
C VAL A 182 6.53 14.30 -1.46
N ASN A 183 7.71 13.72 -1.69
CA ASN A 183 8.96 14.03 -1.00
C ASN A 183 8.81 14.01 0.53
N ALA A 184 8.03 13.05 1.04
CA ALA A 184 7.88 12.85 2.48
C ALA A 184 9.10 12.13 3.07
N ILE A 185 9.76 11.26 2.31
CA ILE A 185 10.95 10.55 2.78
C ILE A 185 12.23 11.28 2.33
N HIS A 186 13.15 11.50 3.25
CA HIS A 186 14.39 12.26 3.02
C HIS A 186 15.53 11.75 3.92
N PRO A 187 16.81 11.99 3.58
CA PRO A 187 17.93 11.67 4.46
C PRO A 187 17.90 12.52 5.74
N SER A 188 18.19 11.90 6.88
CA SER A 188 18.52 12.55 8.15
C SER A 188 19.95 13.10 8.14
N GLU A 189 20.32 13.82 9.20
CA GLU A 189 21.71 14.28 9.41
C GLU A 189 22.70 13.11 9.54
N GLU A 190 22.24 11.99 10.11
CA GLU A 190 23.03 10.76 10.29
C GLU A 190 23.13 9.92 9.00
N GLY A 191 22.37 10.27 7.96
CA GLY A 191 22.38 9.59 6.66
C GLY A 191 21.29 8.53 6.47
N SER A 192 20.67 8.08 7.56
CA SER A 192 19.47 7.23 7.58
C SER A 192 18.27 7.95 6.92
N MET A 193 17.19 7.23 6.60
CA MET A 193 16.00 7.86 6.02
C MET A 193 15.00 8.21 7.11
N GLU A 194 14.34 9.36 6.98
CA GLU A 194 13.25 9.81 7.84
C GLU A 194 12.00 10.11 7.01
N ILE A 195 10.82 10.02 7.63
CA ILE A 195 9.53 10.29 7.01
C ILE A 195 8.89 11.52 7.66
N ASP A 196 8.62 12.55 6.87
CA ASP A 196 7.73 13.64 7.21
C ASP A 196 6.28 13.13 7.15
N HIS A 197 5.75 12.75 8.31
CA HIS A 197 4.40 12.18 8.44
C HIS A 197 3.29 13.18 8.07
N LYS A 198 3.55 14.49 8.10
CA LYS A 198 2.56 15.49 7.65
C LYS A 198 2.40 15.44 6.13
N LYS A 199 3.49 15.24 5.40
CA LYS A 199 3.46 15.08 3.93
C LYS A 199 3.08 13.68 3.48
N CYS A 200 3.40 12.66 4.25
CA CYS A 200 3.21 11.26 3.88
C CYS A 200 1.73 10.93 3.61
N SER A 201 1.42 10.38 2.43
CA SER A 201 0.08 9.91 2.08
C SER A 201 -0.19 8.44 2.43
N ALA A 202 0.72 7.81 3.18
CA ALA A 202 0.68 6.39 3.56
C ALA A 202 0.45 5.41 2.39
N CYS A 203 0.82 5.78 1.15
CA CYS A 203 0.58 4.96 -0.04
C CYS A 203 1.35 3.63 -0.05
N GLY A 204 2.42 3.54 0.74
CA GLY A 204 3.25 2.33 0.86
C GLY A 204 4.21 2.09 -0.31
N ALA A 205 4.39 3.04 -1.23
CA ALA A 205 5.31 2.88 -2.36
C ALA A 205 6.76 2.68 -1.90
N CYS A 206 7.21 3.45 -0.91
CA CYS A 206 8.54 3.32 -0.31
C CYS A 206 8.73 1.98 0.45
N TYR A 207 7.69 1.54 1.17
CA TYR A 207 7.63 0.24 1.86
C TYR A 207 7.90 -0.93 0.91
N ILE A 208 7.37 -0.85 -0.31
CA ILE A 208 7.59 -1.86 -1.35
C ILE A 208 8.93 -1.72 -2.05
N ALA A 209 9.41 -0.49 -2.22
CA ALA A 209 10.62 -0.20 -2.97
C ALA A 209 11.90 -0.52 -2.19
N CYS A 210 11.86 -0.50 -0.85
CA CYS A 210 13.05 -0.68 -0.01
C CYS A 210 13.61 -2.11 -0.14
N PRO A 211 14.82 -2.30 -0.71
CA PRO A 211 15.40 -3.61 -0.91
C PRO A 211 16.07 -4.19 0.35
N PHE A 212 16.14 -3.40 1.43
CA PHE A 212 16.66 -3.80 2.75
C PHE A 212 15.55 -4.13 3.75
N GLY A 213 14.29 -3.80 3.42
CA GLY A 213 13.16 -3.97 4.32
C GLY A 213 13.23 -3.05 5.54
N ALA A 214 13.90 -1.90 5.41
CA ALA A 214 14.03 -0.87 6.44
C ALA A 214 12.77 0.00 6.59
N ILE A 215 11.77 -0.17 5.72
CA ILE A 215 10.50 0.55 5.82
C ILE A 215 9.44 -0.47 6.16
N GLU A 216 8.66 -0.21 7.20
CA GLU A 216 7.65 -1.13 7.72
C GLU A 216 6.34 -0.42 8.08
N THR A 217 5.28 -1.23 8.20
CA THR A 217 3.93 -0.80 8.57
C THR A 217 3.43 -1.61 9.76
N PRO A 218 2.84 -0.97 10.79
CA PRO A 218 2.28 -1.68 11.92
C PRO A 218 1.10 -2.55 11.48
N SER A 219 1.11 -3.81 11.88
CA SER A 219 0.08 -4.81 11.60
C SER A 219 -1.07 -4.74 12.60
N GLN A 220 -2.26 -5.18 12.20
CA GLN A 220 -3.38 -5.43 13.11
C GLN A 220 -3.75 -6.93 13.16
N LEU A 221 -2.83 -7.78 12.70
CA LEU A 221 -3.02 -9.22 12.54
C LEU A 221 -3.40 -9.90 13.84
N LEU A 222 -2.63 -9.67 14.91
CA LEU A 222 -2.86 -10.35 16.19
C LEU A 222 -4.12 -9.87 16.89
N GLN A 223 -4.45 -8.58 16.77
CA GLN A 223 -5.67 -8.00 17.34
C GLN A 223 -6.89 -8.58 16.64
N VAL A 224 -6.88 -8.66 15.31
CA VAL A 224 -7.96 -9.33 14.57
C VAL A 224 -8.03 -10.82 14.89
N LEU A 225 -6.90 -11.49 15.00
CA LEU A 225 -6.85 -12.91 15.36
C LEU A 225 -7.41 -13.17 16.77
N HIS A 226 -7.09 -12.28 17.71
CA HIS A 226 -7.67 -12.30 19.05
C HIS A 226 -9.19 -12.23 18.98
N GLU A 227 -9.72 -11.19 18.33
CA GLU A 227 -11.17 -11.01 18.15
C GLU A 227 -11.83 -12.22 17.48
N LEU A 228 -11.23 -12.79 16.44
CA LEU A 228 -11.77 -14.00 15.78
C LEU A 228 -11.88 -15.21 16.72
N THR A 229 -11.00 -15.30 17.71
CA THR A 229 -10.97 -16.42 18.68
C THR A 229 -11.77 -16.15 19.95
N SER A 230 -11.89 -14.89 20.38
CA SER A 230 -12.53 -14.50 21.64
C SER A 230 -13.93 -13.91 21.45
N ASN A 231 -14.20 -13.27 20.31
CA ASN A 231 -15.41 -12.51 20.03
C ASN A 231 -16.16 -13.03 18.79
N LYS A 232 -17.36 -13.57 19.00
CA LYS A 232 -18.21 -14.07 17.90
C LYS A 232 -18.96 -12.98 17.13
N LYS A 233 -18.80 -11.71 17.48
CA LYS A 233 -19.49 -10.57 16.85
C LYS A 233 -18.52 -9.74 15.99
N ILE A 234 -17.89 -10.38 15.01
CA ILE A 234 -16.94 -9.72 14.10
C ILE A 234 -17.35 -9.90 12.64
N ILE A 235 -17.55 -8.78 11.96
CA ILE A 235 -17.94 -8.72 10.55
C ILE A 235 -16.73 -8.41 9.69
N GLY A 236 -16.48 -9.24 8.67
CA GLY A 236 -15.43 -9.01 7.68
C GLY A 236 -15.97 -8.24 6.49
N ILE A 237 -15.34 -7.12 6.11
CA ILE A 237 -15.58 -6.47 4.83
C ILE A 237 -14.33 -6.57 3.95
N TYR A 238 -14.47 -6.97 2.70
CA TYR A 238 -13.30 -7.16 1.82
C TYR A 238 -13.36 -6.30 0.56
N ALA A 239 -12.19 -5.80 0.16
CA ALA A 239 -12.06 -4.98 -1.04
C ALA A 239 -12.35 -5.81 -2.32
N PRO A 240 -12.92 -5.21 -3.38
CA PRO A 240 -13.27 -5.94 -4.60
C PRO A 240 -12.09 -6.63 -5.29
N SER A 241 -10.86 -6.19 -5.02
CA SER A 241 -9.64 -6.82 -5.52
C SER A 241 -9.27 -8.14 -4.84
N ALA A 242 -9.97 -8.57 -3.78
CA ALA A 242 -9.54 -9.69 -2.93
C ALA A 242 -9.44 -11.02 -3.68
N VAL A 243 -10.51 -11.42 -4.37
CA VAL A 243 -10.59 -12.70 -5.09
C VAL A 243 -9.51 -12.89 -6.14
N ALA A 244 -9.07 -11.79 -6.77
CA ALA A 244 -7.99 -11.82 -7.74
C ALA A 244 -6.63 -12.22 -7.14
N GLN A 245 -6.47 -12.17 -5.81
CA GLN A 245 -5.22 -12.37 -5.09
C GLN A 245 -5.00 -13.80 -4.59
N PHE A 246 -6.07 -14.59 -4.40
CA PHE A 246 -6.00 -15.94 -3.81
C PHE A 246 -5.94 -17.07 -4.85
N GLY A 247 -5.68 -16.71 -6.10
CA GLY A 247 -5.50 -17.65 -7.21
C GLY A 247 -6.63 -17.63 -8.23
N SER A 248 -6.33 -18.00 -9.46
CA SER A 248 -7.24 -17.86 -10.62
C SER A 248 -8.48 -18.76 -10.60
N LYS A 249 -8.55 -19.71 -9.65
CA LYS A 249 -9.69 -20.62 -9.48
C LYS A 249 -10.51 -20.33 -8.22
N VAL A 250 -10.13 -19.36 -7.40
CA VAL A 250 -10.88 -19.00 -6.20
C VAL A 250 -12.02 -18.06 -6.59
N SER A 251 -13.25 -18.50 -6.33
CA SER A 251 -14.46 -17.70 -6.55
C SER A 251 -14.78 -16.81 -5.34
N ILE A 252 -15.64 -15.80 -5.55
CA ILE A 252 -16.19 -14.96 -4.48
C ILE A 252 -16.87 -15.82 -3.40
N ALA A 253 -17.61 -16.83 -3.83
CA ALA A 253 -18.31 -17.74 -2.94
C ALA A 253 -17.34 -18.51 -2.02
N GLN A 254 -16.24 -19.02 -2.60
CA GLN A 254 -15.20 -19.73 -1.86
C GLN A 254 -14.45 -18.82 -0.89
N PHE A 255 -14.12 -17.60 -1.32
CA PHE A 255 -13.46 -16.62 -0.47
C PHE A 255 -14.33 -16.23 0.72
N ARG A 256 -15.65 -16.04 0.50
CA ARG A 256 -16.63 -15.80 1.57
C ARG A 256 -16.68 -16.97 2.56
N GLU A 257 -16.73 -18.21 2.09
CA GLU A 257 -16.72 -19.39 2.98
C GLU A 257 -15.42 -19.47 3.79
N ALA A 258 -14.27 -19.15 3.18
CA ALA A 258 -12.98 -19.14 3.85
C ALA A 258 -12.95 -18.15 5.01
N LEU A 259 -13.49 -16.95 4.81
CA LEU A 259 -13.61 -15.94 5.87
C LEU A 259 -14.54 -16.41 7.00
N LYS A 260 -15.69 -17.03 6.70
CA LYS A 260 -16.55 -17.59 7.76
C LYS A 260 -15.83 -18.67 8.56
N LYS A 261 -15.09 -19.56 7.89
CA LYS A 261 -14.29 -20.59 8.56
C LYS A 261 -13.16 -20.02 9.42
N ALA A 262 -12.66 -18.83 9.08
CA ALA A 262 -11.67 -18.11 9.90
C ALA A 262 -12.27 -17.49 11.18
N GLY A 263 -13.61 -17.39 11.30
CA GLY A 263 -14.29 -16.92 12.51
C GLY A 263 -15.18 -15.69 12.34
N PHE A 264 -15.25 -15.09 11.14
CA PHE A 264 -16.14 -13.95 10.90
C PHE A 264 -17.62 -14.38 10.94
N SER A 265 -18.45 -13.64 11.68
CA SER A 265 -19.87 -13.96 11.85
C SER A 265 -20.68 -13.67 10.58
N ASP A 266 -20.35 -12.58 9.89
CA ASP A 266 -20.83 -12.31 8.54
C ASP A 266 -19.76 -11.57 7.74
N ILE A 267 -19.95 -11.58 6.42
CA ILE A 267 -19.01 -11.04 5.46
C ILE A 267 -19.77 -10.12 4.49
N PHE A 268 -19.19 -8.99 4.13
CA PHE A 268 -19.74 -8.12 3.10
C PHE A 268 -18.67 -7.72 2.10
N GLU A 269 -19.06 -7.59 0.85
CA GLU A 269 -18.17 -7.09 -0.17
C GLU A 269 -18.22 -5.56 -0.19
N VAL A 270 -17.06 -4.91 -0.18
CA VAL A 270 -16.96 -3.44 -0.25
C VAL A 270 -17.48 -2.88 -1.59
N ALA A 271 -17.68 -3.73 -2.60
CA ALA A 271 -18.37 -3.38 -3.84
C ALA A 271 -19.80 -2.86 -3.59
N ILE A 272 -20.50 -3.33 -2.54
CA ILE A 272 -21.78 -2.77 -2.12
C ILE A 272 -21.62 -1.31 -1.70
N GLY A 273 -20.57 -1.02 -0.92
CA GLY A 273 -20.21 0.36 -0.56
C GLY A 273 -19.77 1.18 -1.76
N ALA A 274 -19.18 0.55 -2.79
CA ALA A 274 -18.75 1.23 -4.01
C ALA A 274 -19.94 1.69 -4.84
N ASP A 275 -20.99 0.87 -4.93
CA ASP A 275 -22.28 1.25 -5.52
C ASP A 275 -22.90 2.44 -4.79
N MET A 276 -22.92 2.42 -3.45
CA MET A 276 -23.42 3.53 -2.62
C MET A 276 -22.65 4.83 -2.86
N VAL A 277 -21.32 4.74 -2.97
CA VAL A 277 -20.47 5.91 -3.25
C VAL A 277 -20.71 6.43 -4.66
N ALA A 278 -20.74 5.55 -5.67
CA ALA A 278 -20.91 5.96 -7.06
C ALA A 278 -22.26 6.67 -7.28
N GLU A 279 -23.33 6.19 -6.63
CA GLU A 279 -24.64 6.84 -6.64
C GLU A 279 -24.60 8.23 -5.98
N ALA A 280 -24.03 8.33 -4.78
CA ALA A 280 -23.92 9.61 -4.06
C ALA A 280 -23.01 10.62 -4.78
N GLU A 281 -21.91 10.16 -5.40
CA GLU A 281 -21.04 11.00 -6.22
C GLU A 281 -21.73 11.46 -7.50
N ALA A 282 -22.54 10.60 -8.13
CA ALA A 282 -23.36 10.98 -9.28
C ALA A 282 -24.38 12.07 -8.92
N GLU A 283 -25.07 11.94 -7.78
CA GLU A 283 -25.95 13.00 -7.28
C GLU A 283 -25.22 14.32 -7.01
N HIS A 284 -24.03 14.24 -6.37
CA HIS A 284 -23.21 15.41 -6.09
C HIS A 284 -22.77 16.10 -7.38
N LEU A 285 -22.34 15.34 -8.38
CA LEU A 285 -21.92 15.85 -9.68
C LEU A 285 -23.07 16.54 -10.42
N LEU A 286 -24.26 15.94 -10.44
CA LEU A 286 -25.45 16.50 -11.08
C LEU A 286 -25.90 17.83 -10.45
N LYS A 287 -25.68 18.02 -9.15
CA LYS A 287 -26.05 19.25 -8.43
C LYS A 287 -25.07 20.41 -8.66
N ASN A 288 -23.78 20.11 -8.80
CA ASN A 288 -22.74 21.14 -8.86
C ASN A 288 -22.21 21.40 -10.27
N ASN A 289 -22.38 20.47 -11.23
CA ASN A 289 -21.98 20.56 -12.64
C ASN A 289 -20.54 21.08 -12.91
N GLU A 290 -19.64 20.86 -11.96
CA GLU A 290 -18.25 21.31 -11.96
C GLU A 290 -17.27 20.12 -11.94
N LEU A 291 -15.97 20.42 -11.94
CA LEU A 291 -14.91 19.44 -11.69
C LEU A 291 -15.12 18.75 -10.34
N MET A 292 -15.19 17.42 -10.37
CA MET A 292 -15.18 16.55 -9.20
C MET A 292 -13.94 15.64 -9.23
N LEU A 293 -13.16 15.66 -8.15
CA LEU A 293 -12.11 14.69 -7.87
C LEU A 293 -12.67 13.56 -7.00
N THR A 294 -12.43 12.30 -7.36
CA THR A 294 -12.90 11.15 -6.60
C THR A 294 -12.29 11.08 -5.18
N SER A 295 -13.05 10.62 -4.19
CA SER A 295 -12.61 10.58 -2.78
C SER A 295 -12.16 9.20 -2.27
N CYS A 296 -12.35 8.14 -3.07
CA CYS A 296 -12.24 6.76 -2.57
C CYS A 296 -10.80 6.29 -2.25
N CYS A 297 -9.78 6.89 -2.86
CA CYS A 297 -8.37 6.58 -2.65
C CYS A 297 -7.74 7.54 -1.62
N PRO A 298 -7.49 7.11 -0.36
CA PRO A 298 -7.01 8.00 0.70
C PRO A 298 -5.64 8.61 0.39
N ALA A 299 -4.76 7.86 -0.28
CA ALA A 299 -3.46 8.36 -0.70
C ALA A 299 -3.57 9.50 -1.72
N PHE A 300 -4.53 9.44 -2.64
CA PHE A 300 -4.81 10.50 -3.59
C PHE A 300 -5.44 11.72 -2.92
N VAL A 301 -6.44 11.50 -2.05
CA VAL A 301 -7.09 12.60 -1.29
C VAL A 301 -6.06 13.38 -0.48
N HIS A 302 -5.17 12.69 0.25
CA HIS A 302 -4.11 13.33 1.03
C HIS A 302 -3.12 14.08 0.13
N PHE A 303 -2.76 13.48 -1.00
CA PHE A 303 -1.88 14.12 -1.99
C PHE A 303 -2.48 15.42 -2.55
N VAL A 304 -3.75 15.41 -2.96
CA VAL A 304 -4.41 16.62 -3.47
C VAL A 304 -4.44 17.70 -2.40
N LYS A 305 -4.86 17.37 -1.16
CA LYS A 305 -4.94 18.34 -0.06
C LYS A 305 -3.60 19.03 0.22
N ASN A 306 -2.49 18.28 0.14
CA ASN A 306 -1.18 18.81 0.45
C ASN A 306 -0.49 19.51 -0.73
N ASN A 307 -0.65 19.01 -1.94
CA ASN A 307 0.12 19.46 -3.11
C ASN A 307 -0.68 20.34 -4.08
N PHE A 308 -2.02 20.25 -4.04
CA PHE A 308 -2.95 21.03 -4.87
C PHE A 308 -4.09 21.59 -4.00
N PRO A 309 -3.79 22.42 -2.98
CA PRO A 309 -4.81 22.93 -2.05
C PRO A 309 -5.96 23.66 -2.75
N ASP A 310 -5.68 24.34 -3.87
CA ASP A 310 -6.69 25.03 -4.69
C ASP A 310 -7.74 24.08 -5.27
N LEU A 311 -7.36 22.82 -5.53
CA LEU A 311 -8.25 21.77 -6.05
C LEU A 311 -8.84 20.89 -4.94
N ALA A 312 -8.48 21.13 -3.66
CA ALA A 312 -8.94 20.30 -2.56
C ALA A 312 -10.47 20.41 -2.34
N ASN A 313 -11.06 21.56 -2.67
CA ASN A 313 -12.51 21.78 -2.60
C ASN A 313 -13.29 21.02 -3.68
N ASN A 314 -12.62 20.56 -4.74
CA ASN A 314 -13.23 19.72 -5.78
C ASN A 314 -13.26 18.24 -5.38
N ILE A 315 -12.64 17.85 -4.26
CA ILE A 315 -12.73 16.47 -3.77
C ILE A 315 -14.16 16.21 -3.33
N SER A 316 -14.74 15.14 -3.87
CA SER A 316 -16.06 14.64 -3.48
C SER A 316 -16.17 14.53 -1.94
N PRO A 317 -17.24 15.07 -1.33
CA PRO A 317 -17.46 14.99 0.12
C PRO A 317 -17.93 13.59 0.55
N VAL A 318 -18.23 12.71 -0.41
CA VAL A 318 -18.72 11.36 -0.15
C VAL A 318 -17.60 10.54 0.48
N PRO A 319 -17.81 9.85 1.63
CA PRO A 319 -16.81 8.97 2.22
C PRO A 319 -16.44 7.81 1.30
N SER A 320 -15.29 7.15 1.52
CA SER A 320 -14.93 6.01 0.67
C SER A 320 -15.85 4.80 0.87
N PRO A 321 -15.84 3.83 -0.07
CA PRO A 321 -16.66 2.61 0.02
C PRO A 321 -16.48 1.83 1.33
N MET A 322 -15.25 1.81 1.85
CA MET A 322 -14.93 1.17 3.13
C MET A 322 -15.69 1.86 4.27
N ILE A 323 -15.65 3.18 4.32
CA ILE A 323 -16.30 3.96 5.39
C ILE A 323 -17.81 3.89 5.27
N MET A 324 -18.37 4.10 4.08
CA MET A 324 -19.81 4.06 3.86
C MET A 324 -20.41 2.70 4.24
N LEU A 325 -19.82 1.60 3.76
CA LEU A 325 -20.30 0.27 4.10
C LEU A 325 -20.16 0.00 5.60
N SER A 326 -19.03 0.37 6.20
CA SER A 326 -18.84 0.12 7.64
C SER A 326 -19.84 0.91 8.49
N ARG A 327 -20.15 2.17 8.15
CA ARG A 327 -21.14 2.99 8.87
C ARG A 327 -22.53 2.34 8.83
N LYS A 328 -22.95 1.91 7.64
CA LYS A 328 -24.21 1.18 7.46
C LYS A 328 -24.24 -0.11 8.29
N LEU A 329 -23.17 -0.88 8.28
CA LEU A 329 -23.09 -2.11 9.08
C LEU A 329 -23.08 -1.84 10.59
N ARG A 330 -22.53 -0.72 11.05
CA ARG A 330 -22.58 -0.33 12.46
C ARG A 330 -23.99 0.07 12.90
N GLU A 331 -24.80 0.63 12.01
CA GLU A 331 -26.22 0.89 12.26
C GLU A 331 -27.04 -0.40 12.32
N GLU A 332 -26.79 -1.34 11.39
CA GLU A 332 -27.49 -2.63 11.33
C GLU A 332 -27.05 -3.62 12.43
N PHE A 333 -25.77 -3.57 12.83
CA PHE A 333 -25.13 -4.49 13.76
C PHE A 333 -24.30 -3.72 14.82
N PRO A 334 -24.94 -2.97 15.75
CA PRO A 334 -24.24 -2.06 16.66
C PRO A 334 -23.27 -2.75 17.63
N ASP A 335 -23.53 -4.01 17.97
CA ASP A 335 -22.64 -4.81 18.84
C ASP A 335 -21.47 -5.48 18.10
N HIS A 336 -21.37 -5.30 16.77
CA HIS A 336 -20.37 -5.99 15.98
C HIS A 336 -19.18 -5.08 15.66
N LYS A 337 -17.98 -5.62 15.81
CA LYS A 337 -16.77 -5.00 15.27
C LYS A 337 -16.68 -5.28 13.77
N THR A 338 -16.17 -4.33 13.01
CA THR A 338 -15.96 -4.45 11.57
C THR A 338 -14.47 -4.51 11.26
N VAL A 339 -14.05 -5.45 10.41
CA VAL A 339 -12.67 -5.58 9.93
C VAL A 339 -12.63 -5.42 8.43
N PHE A 340 -11.89 -4.43 7.93
CA PHE A 340 -11.61 -4.31 6.51
C PHE A 340 -10.41 -5.15 6.10
N ILE A 341 -10.55 -5.85 4.98
CA ILE A 341 -9.57 -6.75 4.38
C ILE A 341 -9.26 -6.25 2.97
N GLY A 342 -8.08 -5.68 2.76
CA GLY A 342 -7.77 -5.03 1.49
C GLY A 342 -6.28 -4.94 1.13
N PRO A 343 -5.93 -4.27 0.03
CA PRO A 343 -4.54 -4.21 -0.44
C PRO A 343 -3.76 -2.99 0.08
N CYS A 344 -4.39 -2.10 0.84
CA CYS A 344 -3.91 -0.72 1.02
C CYS A 344 -3.52 -0.41 2.47
N ILE A 345 -2.32 0.18 2.66
CA ILE A 345 -1.86 0.68 3.97
C ILE A 345 -2.55 1.98 4.33
N ALA A 346 -2.74 2.90 3.38
CA ALA A 346 -3.42 4.18 3.62
C ALA A 346 -4.87 4.03 4.13
N LYS A 347 -5.51 2.85 3.94
CA LYS A 347 -6.82 2.55 4.54
C LYS A 347 -6.75 2.46 6.08
N LYS A 348 -5.60 2.13 6.67
CA LYS A 348 -5.41 2.17 8.14
C LYS A 348 -5.54 3.60 8.67
N MET A 349 -4.85 4.53 8.02
CA MET A 349 -4.94 5.97 8.31
C MET A 349 -6.37 6.50 8.11
N GLU A 350 -7.03 6.10 7.02
CA GLU A 350 -8.41 6.50 6.76
C GLU A 350 -9.38 5.98 7.83
N ALA A 351 -9.27 4.70 8.20
CA ALA A 351 -10.11 4.08 9.22
C ALA A 351 -9.92 4.75 10.59
N LYS A 352 -8.67 5.04 10.95
CA LYS A 352 -8.33 5.79 12.17
C LYS A 352 -8.99 7.17 12.19
N ASN A 353 -8.87 7.93 11.10
CA ASN A 353 -9.46 9.27 11.01
C ASN A 353 -10.99 9.26 11.06
N ALA A 354 -11.61 8.21 10.54
CA ALA A 354 -13.07 8.05 10.53
C ALA A 354 -13.63 7.37 11.79
N GLY A 355 -12.78 6.73 12.61
CA GLY A 355 -13.19 5.89 13.75
C GLY A 355 -13.89 4.59 13.35
N ILE A 356 -13.76 4.18 12.09
CA ILE A 356 -14.42 3.01 11.51
C ILE A 356 -13.75 2.62 10.18
N PRO A 357 -13.63 1.34 9.80
CA PRO A 357 -13.86 0.12 10.59
C PRO A 357 -12.92 0.03 11.80
N ASP A 358 -13.19 -0.92 12.69
CA ASP A 358 -12.41 -1.12 13.93
C ASP A 358 -10.98 -1.62 13.63
N TYR A 359 -10.84 -2.46 12.60
CA TYR A 359 -9.53 -2.95 12.15
C TYR A 359 -9.41 -2.95 10.62
N VAL A 360 -8.17 -2.88 10.15
CA VAL A 360 -7.77 -2.89 8.74
C VAL A 360 -6.57 -3.83 8.60
N ILE A 361 -6.80 -4.96 7.92
CA ILE A 361 -5.75 -5.92 7.59
C ILE A 361 -5.59 -6.06 6.08
N THR A 362 -4.40 -6.46 5.68
CA THR A 362 -4.01 -6.64 4.30
C THR A 362 -4.32 -8.04 3.78
N PHE A 363 -4.22 -8.25 2.46
CA PHE A 363 -4.33 -9.60 1.89
C PHE A 363 -3.20 -10.53 2.33
N GLU A 364 -2.01 -9.99 2.64
CA GLU A 364 -0.92 -10.77 3.22
C GLU A 364 -1.26 -11.27 4.63
N GLU A 365 -1.88 -10.43 5.45
CA GLU A 365 -2.27 -10.76 6.83
C GLU A 365 -3.41 -11.79 6.86
N ILE A 366 -4.50 -11.61 6.08
CA ILE A 366 -5.57 -12.62 6.02
C ILE A 366 -5.11 -13.94 5.38
N GLY A 367 -4.17 -13.90 4.43
CA GLY A 367 -3.55 -15.10 3.87
C GLY A 367 -2.75 -15.88 4.92
N ALA A 368 -2.08 -15.18 5.84
CA ALA A 368 -1.41 -15.79 6.97
C ALA A 368 -2.41 -16.43 7.96
N ILE A 369 -3.53 -15.76 8.24
CA ILE A 369 -4.64 -16.33 9.03
C ILE A 369 -5.14 -17.61 8.38
N PHE A 370 -5.51 -17.60 7.10
CA PHE A 370 -5.97 -18.82 6.41
C PHE A 370 -4.95 -19.96 6.51
N THR A 371 -3.67 -19.66 6.33
CA THR A 371 -2.60 -20.66 6.46
C THR A 371 -2.50 -21.22 7.89
N ALA A 372 -2.64 -20.37 8.91
CA ALA A 372 -2.58 -20.78 10.31
C ALA A 372 -3.77 -21.65 10.73
N PHE A 373 -4.97 -21.36 10.21
CA PHE A 373 -6.18 -22.16 10.42
C PHE A 373 -6.26 -23.41 9.53
N GLY A 374 -5.33 -23.62 8.59
CA GLY A 374 -5.40 -24.72 7.63
C GLY A 374 -6.54 -24.57 6.60
N ILE A 375 -6.95 -23.34 6.31
CA ILE A 375 -8.01 -23.01 5.35
C ILE A 375 -7.39 -22.84 3.97
N GLU A 376 -7.79 -23.69 3.03
CA GLU A 376 -7.46 -23.55 1.61
C GLU A 376 -8.69 -23.07 0.84
N PRO A 377 -8.80 -21.79 0.45
CA PRO A 377 -10.00 -21.27 -0.21
C PRO A 377 -10.39 -22.04 -1.48
N MET A 378 -9.40 -22.55 -2.23
CA MET A 378 -9.64 -23.29 -3.48
C MET A 378 -10.36 -24.63 -3.25
N SER A 379 -10.23 -25.24 -2.06
CA SER A 379 -10.87 -26.54 -1.75
C SER A 379 -12.31 -26.42 -1.27
N LEU A 380 -12.79 -25.20 -1.05
CA LEU A 380 -14.11 -24.92 -0.48
C LEU A 380 -15.21 -25.02 -1.55
N LYS A 381 -16.45 -25.29 -1.11
CA LYS A 381 -17.61 -25.38 -2.01
C LYS A 381 -18.13 -23.99 -2.40
N GLY A 382 -18.01 -23.03 -1.48
CA GLY A 382 -18.46 -21.66 -1.60
C GLY A 382 -19.85 -21.44 -0.99
N GLU A 383 -20.05 -20.24 -0.44
CA GLU A 383 -21.36 -19.74 -0.01
C GLU A 383 -21.85 -18.67 -1.00
N LYS A 384 -23.16 -18.62 -1.30
CA LYS A 384 -23.71 -17.64 -2.23
C LYS A 384 -23.30 -16.22 -1.80
N PRO A 385 -22.64 -15.44 -2.68
CA PRO A 385 -22.27 -14.08 -2.35
C PRO A 385 -23.51 -13.19 -2.27
N ARG A 386 -23.42 -12.12 -1.48
CA ARG A 386 -24.41 -11.04 -1.52
C ARG A 386 -24.16 -10.23 -2.82
N PRO A 387 -25.21 -9.85 -3.57
CA PRO A 387 -25.03 -9.21 -4.86
C PRO A 387 -24.50 -7.77 -4.69
N ALA A 388 -23.45 -7.44 -5.43
CA ALA A 388 -23.04 -6.08 -5.77
C ALA A 388 -23.18 -5.92 -7.29
N THR A 389 -23.25 -4.68 -7.80
CA THR A 389 -23.26 -4.50 -9.26
C THR A 389 -21.87 -4.77 -9.85
N PRO A 390 -21.78 -5.17 -11.14
CA PRO A 390 -20.50 -5.23 -11.83
C PRO A 390 -19.72 -3.91 -11.81
N TYR A 391 -20.40 -2.76 -11.69
CA TYR A 391 -19.78 -1.45 -11.61
C TYR A 391 -19.12 -1.20 -10.25
N GLY A 392 -19.71 -1.72 -9.16
CA GLY A 392 -19.07 -1.70 -7.84
C GLY A 392 -17.74 -2.46 -7.82
N TRP A 393 -17.60 -3.54 -8.60
CA TRP A 393 -16.32 -4.26 -8.73
C TRP A 393 -15.27 -3.48 -9.52
N ASN A 394 -15.66 -2.58 -10.41
CA ASN A 394 -14.73 -1.83 -11.25
C ASN A 394 -13.81 -0.91 -10.43
N PHE A 395 -14.22 -0.49 -9.22
CA PHE A 395 -13.40 0.29 -8.29
C PHE A 395 -12.03 -0.34 -7.97
N ALA A 396 -11.83 -1.64 -8.24
CA ALA A 396 -10.55 -2.30 -8.04
C ALA A 396 -9.43 -1.85 -9.02
N TYR A 397 -9.77 -1.24 -10.16
CA TYR A 397 -8.81 -0.78 -11.16
C TYR A 397 -9.02 0.70 -11.52
N THR A 398 -7.95 1.32 -12.00
CA THR A 398 -7.94 2.73 -12.42
C THR A 398 -8.86 2.97 -13.63
N GLY A 399 -9.72 3.97 -13.51
CA GLY A 399 -10.82 4.31 -14.42
C GLY A 399 -12.15 3.66 -14.05
N GLY A 400 -12.18 2.75 -13.07
CA GLY A 400 -13.39 2.03 -12.72
C GLY A 400 -14.40 2.83 -11.90
N VAL A 401 -13.93 3.83 -11.13
CA VAL A 401 -14.78 4.70 -10.30
C VAL A 401 -15.56 5.66 -11.19
N GLY A 402 -14.89 6.33 -12.11
CA GLY A 402 -15.54 7.23 -13.05
C GLY A 402 -16.57 6.53 -13.93
N GLU A 403 -16.30 5.28 -14.37
CA GLU A 403 -17.31 4.48 -15.09
C GLU A 403 -18.54 4.17 -14.23
N ALA A 404 -18.34 3.84 -12.96
CA ALA A 404 -19.45 3.56 -12.05
C ALA A 404 -20.28 4.83 -11.80
N VAL A 405 -19.64 5.98 -11.57
CA VAL A 405 -20.33 7.27 -11.43
C VAL A 405 -21.14 7.58 -12.69
N ARG A 406 -20.56 7.44 -13.89
CA ARG A 406 -21.30 7.65 -15.16
C ARG A 406 -22.49 6.71 -15.29
N TYR A 407 -22.36 5.46 -14.88
CA TYR A 407 -23.47 4.52 -14.86
C TYR A 407 -24.63 4.99 -13.96
N TYR A 408 -24.34 5.52 -12.77
CA TYR A 408 -25.38 6.08 -11.91
C TYR A 408 -25.94 7.41 -12.42
N VAL A 409 -25.14 8.25 -13.08
CA VAL A 409 -25.64 9.43 -13.79
C VAL A 409 -26.67 9.05 -14.85
N ARG A 410 -26.43 7.98 -15.63
CA ARG A 410 -27.42 7.48 -16.61
C ARG A 410 -28.75 7.09 -15.97
N LYS A 411 -28.69 6.52 -14.76
CA LYS A 411 -29.88 6.10 -14.01
C LYS A 411 -30.65 7.28 -13.40
N LEU A 412 -29.94 8.27 -12.88
CA LEU A 412 -30.51 9.41 -12.16
C LEU A 412 -30.97 10.52 -13.12
N ALA A 413 -30.33 10.63 -14.28
CA ALA A 413 -30.65 11.58 -15.33
C ALA A 413 -30.94 10.83 -16.64
N ASP A 414 -30.04 10.93 -17.63
CA ASP A 414 -30.16 10.22 -18.89
C ASP A 414 -28.79 9.93 -19.53
N ASP A 415 -28.80 9.16 -20.62
CA ASP A 415 -27.60 8.76 -21.36
C ASP A 415 -26.83 9.96 -21.95
N LYS A 416 -27.54 10.99 -22.42
CA LYS A 416 -26.90 12.17 -23.03
C LYS A 416 -26.10 12.96 -22.01
N VAL A 417 -26.64 13.11 -20.79
CA VAL A 417 -25.93 13.77 -19.69
C VAL A 417 -24.67 12.98 -19.35
N ALA A 418 -24.80 11.67 -19.12
CA ALA A 418 -23.65 10.83 -18.76
C ALA A 418 -22.55 10.80 -19.84
N ASP A 419 -22.93 10.74 -21.11
CA ASP A 419 -22.00 10.69 -22.24
C ASP A 419 -21.31 12.05 -22.50
N SER A 420 -21.91 13.14 -22.04
CA SER A 420 -21.31 14.49 -22.11
C SER A 420 -20.20 14.71 -21.07
N LEU A 421 -20.13 13.89 -20.01
CA LEU A 421 -19.15 14.04 -18.94
C LEU A 421 -17.77 13.58 -19.38
N ILE A 422 -16.81 14.50 -19.30
CA ILE A 422 -15.40 14.21 -19.56
C ILE A 422 -14.80 13.53 -18.32
N HIS A 423 -14.56 12.23 -18.42
CA HIS A 423 -13.88 11.42 -17.42
C HIS A 423 -12.39 11.29 -17.76
N VAL A 424 -11.52 11.72 -16.84
CA VAL A 424 -10.07 11.49 -16.89
C VAL A 424 -9.67 10.68 -15.67
N PHE A 425 -8.79 9.68 -15.84
CA PHE A 425 -8.23 8.92 -14.74
C PHE A 425 -6.71 8.97 -14.75
N ALA A 426 -6.12 8.91 -13.56
CA ALA A 426 -4.68 8.95 -13.35
C ALA A 426 -4.20 7.73 -12.55
N ASN A 427 -3.14 7.08 -13.01
CA ASN A 427 -2.65 5.83 -12.48
C ASN A 427 -1.33 5.99 -11.72
N GLY A 428 -1.42 6.12 -10.40
CA GLY A 428 -0.28 6.39 -9.52
C GLY A 428 -0.10 7.88 -9.28
N ILE A 429 0.49 8.23 -8.13
CA ILE A 429 0.63 9.64 -7.71
C ILE A 429 1.42 10.48 -8.72
N SER A 430 2.41 9.89 -9.41
CA SER A 430 3.19 10.61 -10.43
C SER A 430 2.32 11.10 -11.59
N GLU A 431 1.41 10.25 -12.08
CA GLU A 431 0.49 10.63 -13.17
C GLU A 431 -0.58 11.58 -12.65
N CYS A 432 -1.09 11.37 -11.42
CA CYS A 432 -2.01 12.30 -10.77
C CYS A 432 -1.42 13.71 -10.73
N ALA A 433 -0.15 13.84 -10.37
CA ALA A 433 0.52 15.13 -10.28
C ALA A 433 0.62 15.85 -11.62
N GLN A 434 0.96 15.11 -12.69
CA GLN A 434 1.08 15.67 -14.02
C GLN A 434 -0.28 16.15 -14.53
N LEU A 435 -1.31 15.29 -14.45
CA LEU A 435 -2.63 15.61 -14.99
C LEU A 435 -3.33 16.69 -14.15
N LEU A 436 -3.21 16.69 -12.81
CA LEU A 436 -3.77 17.76 -11.98
C LEU A 436 -3.12 19.12 -12.27
N LYS A 437 -1.84 19.14 -12.64
CA LYS A 437 -1.18 20.37 -13.11
C LYS A 437 -1.81 20.87 -14.42
N ASP A 438 -2.08 19.97 -15.36
CA ASP A 438 -2.75 20.35 -16.62
C ASP A 438 -4.20 20.82 -16.40
N VAL A 439 -4.91 20.25 -15.42
CA VAL A 439 -6.23 20.73 -14.98
C VAL A 439 -6.11 22.14 -14.37
N LYS A 440 -5.18 22.35 -13.46
CA LYS A 440 -4.93 23.65 -12.81
C LYS A 440 -4.51 24.73 -13.81
N ASP A 441 -3.68 24.38 -14.80
CA ASP A 441 -3.22 25.27 -15.86
C ASP A 441 -4.32 25.54 -16.92
N GLY A 442 -5.50 24.94 -16.80
CA GLY A 442 -6.61 25.07 -17.76
C GLY A 442 -6.38 24.36 -19.10
N LYS A 443 -5.33 23.54 -19.21
CA LYS A 443 -4.99 22.76 -20.41
C LYS A 443 -5.88 21.54 -20.59
N LEU A 444 -6.41 21.02 -19.49
CA LEU A 444 -7.26 19.84 -19.46
C LEU A 444 -8.62 20.15 -18.83
N LYS A 445 -9.68 20.10 -19.63
CA LYS A 445 -11.06 20.16 -19.14
C LYS A 445 -11.52 18.77 -18.72
N VAL A 446 -12.12 18.69 -17.53
CA VAL A 446 -12.55 17.43 -16.93
C VAL A 446 -13.75 17.68 -16.03
N ASN A 447 -14.72 16.78 -16.06
CA ASN A 447 -15.85 16.76 -15.11
C ASN A 447 -15.58 15.78 -13.98
N ILE A 448 -15.05 14.60 -14.29
CA ILE A 448 -14.71 13.57 -13.31
C ILE A 448 -13.22 13.26 -13.43
N PHE A 449 -12.46 13.59 -12.39
CA PHE A 449 -11.06 13.22 -12.27
C PHE A 449 -10.92 12.07 -11.26
N GLU A 450 -10.61 10.88 -11.75
CA GLU A 450 -10.32 9.72 -10.93
C GLU A 450 -8.82 9.63 -10.62
N GLY A 451 -8.46 9.69 -9.35
CA GLY A 451 -7.07 9.57 -8.91
C GLY A 451 -6.82 8.30 -8.10
N MET A 452 -5.89 7.46 -8.57
CA MET A 452 -5.44 6.28 -7.84
C MET A 452 -3.98 6.43 -7.40
N GLY A 453 -3.70 6.20 -6.12
CA GLY A 453 -2.33 6.35 -5.59
C GLY A 453 -1.34 5.26 -6.01
N CYS A 454 -1.83 4.10 -6.48
CA CYS A 454 -1.01 2.95 -6.86
C CYS A 454 -1.05 2.72 -8.38
N ASP A 455 0.10 2.36 -8.97
CA ASP A 455 0.21 1.97 -10.38
C ASP A 455 -0.54 0.65 -10.66
N GLY A 456 -1.75 0.77 -11.20
CA GLY A 456 -2.67 -0.31 -11.51
C GLY A 456 -3.97 -0.28 -10.70
N GLY A 457 -4.13 0.70 -9.81
CA GLY A 457 -5.27 0.78 -8.88
C GLY A 457 -5.09 -0.13 -7.66
N CYS A 458 -6.19 -0.39 -6.95
CA CYS A 458 -6.18 -1.17 -5.71
C CYS A 458 -5.60 -2.59 -5.89
N VAL A 459 -5.80 -3.21 -7.06
CA VAL A 459 -5.25 -4.54 -7.38
C VAL A 459 -3.71 -4.61 -7.29
N ALA A 460 -3.02 -3.46 -7.34
CA ALA A 460 -1.57 -3.33 -7.27
C ALA A 460 -1.07 -2.74 -5.94
N GLY A 461 -1.95 -2.62 -4.92
CA GLY A 461 -1.64 -2.00 -3.64
C GLY A 461 -0.49 -2.66 -2.87
N PRO A 462 0.03 -2.02 -1.82
CA PRO A 462 1.21 -2.50 -1.08
C PRO A 462 1.04 -3.90 -0.47
N GLY A 463 -0.14 -4.23 0.09
CA GLY A 463 -0.42 -5.47 0.81
C GLY A 463 -1.07 -6.58 -0.02
N ILE A 464 -0.57 -6.82 -1.24
CA ILE A 464 -1.06 -7.83 -2.19
C ILE A 464 -0.31 -9.16 -2.09
N LEU A 465 -0.89 -10.25 -2.61
CA LEU A 465 -0.32 -11.60 -2.56
C LEU A 465 0.43 -12.00 -3.82
N ILE A 466 -0.07 -11.60 -4.99
CA ILE A 466 0.45 -12.03 -6.30
C ILE A 466 0.84 -10.84 -7.17
N ASP A 467 1.52 -11.12 -8.29
CA ASP A 467 1.91 -10.09 -9.25
C ASP A 467 0.69 -9.29 -9.75
N PRO A 468 0.75 -7.94 -9.77
CA PRO A 468 -0.36 -7.10 -10.19
C PRO A 468 -0.88 -7.41 -11.60
N ALA A 469 -0.01 -7.82 -12.54
CA ALA A 469 -0.43 -8.18 -13.88
C ALA A 469 -1.30 -9.44 -13.87
N VAL A 470 -0.91 -10.43 -13.05
CA VAL A 470 -1.69 -11.68 -12.86
C VAL A 470 -3.02 -11.38 -12.17
N ALA A 471 -3.01 -10.57 -11.11
CA ALA A 471 -4.22 -10.18 -10.41
C ALA A 471 -5.19 -9.40 -11.33
N LYS A 472 -4.68 -8.47 -12.14
CA LYS A 472 -5.49 -7.76 -13.14
C LYS A 472 -6.10 -8.71 -14.18
N ALA A 473 -5.35 -9.71 -14.63
CA ALA A 473 -5.85 -10.73 -15.55
C ALA A 473 -6.95 -11.60 -14.91
N ASN A 474 -6.76 -12.02 -13.66
CA ASN A 474 -7.75 -12.78 -12.89
C ASN A 474 -9.06 -12.00 -12.75
N LEU A 475 -8.96 -10.73 -12.33
CA LEU A 475 -10.14 -9.88 -12.15
C LEU A 475 -10.89 -9.65 -13.47
N LYS A 476 -10.18 -9.37 -14.57
CA LYS A 476 -10.80 -9.20 -15.90
C LYS A 476 -11.53 -10.46 -16.34
N LYS A 477 -10.97 -11.63 -16.06
CA LYS A 477 -11.63 -12.91 -16.35
C LYS A 477 -12.94 -13.05 -15.57
N MET A 478 -12.96 -12.64 -14.29
CA MET A 478 -14.17 -12.65 -13.48
C MET A 478 -15.24 -11.67 -13.99
N LEU A 479 -14.85 -10.48 -14.43
CA LEU A 479 -15.79 -9.48 -14.98
C LEU A 479 -16.36 -9.88 -16.36
N THR A 480 -15.59 -10.61 -17.17
CA THR A 480 -15.99 -11.04 -18.52
C THR A 480 -16.73 -12.37 -18.53
N GLN A 481 -16.43 -13.27 -17.59
CA GLN A 481 -17.25 -14.44 -17.32
C GLN A 481 -18.50 -13.96 -16.60
N LYS A 482 -19.63 -13.85 -17.32
CA LYS A 482 -20.98 -13.70 -16.76
C LYS A 482 -21.25 -14.79 -15.70
N VAL A 483 -20.81 -14.55 -14.48
CA VAL A 483 -21.19 -15.32 -13.29
C VAL A 483 -21.61 -14.29 -12.27
N ILE A 484 -22.86 -13.85 -12.41
CA ILE A 484 -23.84 -13.63 -11.34
C ILE A 484 -25.16 -13.26 -12.04
N MET A 485 -25.91 -14.31 -12.39
CA MET A 485 -27.32 -14.42 -12.05
C MET A 485 -27.40 -15.02 -10.65
#